data_AF-A0A965R5B7-F1
#
_entry.id   AF-A0A965R5B7-F1
#
_cell.length_a   1.000
_cell.length_b   1.000
_cell.length_c   1.000
_cell.angle_alpha   90.00
_cell.angle_beta   90.00
_cell.angle_gamma   90.00
#
_symmetry.space_group_name_H-M   'P 1'
#
loop_
_entity.id
_entity.type
_entity.pdbx_description
1 polymer ?
#
loop_
_entity_poly.entity_id
_entity_poly.type
_entity_poly.pdbx_seq_one_letter_code
_entity_poly.pdbx_strand_id
1 'polypeptide(L)'
;MVTPPSVCRPHISPRNSMSATSEPEHVIIGFGNVGRHVARQLIDDGRAVTIVTRSAPRNPEQGARHVVGSLADLRGLWRSIPSADVIYNCANPPYQHWWRHWPFITQAVNAFAQSTGAVIATVSNLYGYGRARSPLREDLALRATFRNGRIRADAWTETLQLHRKGLIRAVEVRAADFVCPGPQSRVGDRVVPRVLSGKAVQLLGNVTTEHSWTFTADVARALITAANDPRGLGRAWHVPSNPARTQTQVVNDIADVAGVKHVKVSSLSASTVGLVSLVNPVVRELRETDYQFARPFIMDSSAFTSTFGLEPTPWRTGLADLVAHYDNGKDMGDVTDYPESVERFRAALHACGALGEPIKLDENAHTATAAAEGLGISPAQIANSLVFLADGAPVLVMSSGGHRVDPDKISRALGGAVITKANADDVRSATGYVIGGVSPVGLATTMPTLVDTKLAEFDEVWSAGGHPAWVYRTTFDELVRMTGGTPASVGE
;
A
#
# COMPACT_ATOMS: atom_id res chain seq x y z
N MET A 1 -62.73 -18.06 39.29
CA MET A 1 -62.14 -18.08 37.94
C MET A 1 -62.05 -16.64 37.46
N VAL A 2 -61.02 -15.91 37.90
CA VAL A 2 -59.81 -15.53 37.13
C VAL A 2 -60.14 -14.65 35.92
N THR A 3 -60.15 -13.34 36.15
CA THR A 3 -59.91 -12.31 35.14
C THR A 3 -58.39 -12.08 35.03
N PRO A 4 -57.82 -11.97 33.81
CA PRO A 4 -56.37 -11.82 33.64
C PRO A 4 -55.91 -10.37 33.92
N PRO A 5 -54.63 -10.16 34.32
CA PRO A 5 -54.10 -8.83 34.51
C PRO A 5 -53.78 -8.14 33.18
N SER A 6 -54.07 -6.85 33.13
CA SER A 6 -53.77 -5.92 32.04
C SER A 6 -52.27 -5.74 31.84
N VAL A 7 -51.82 -5.91 30.60
CA VAL A 7 -50.43 -5.70 30.17
C VAL A 7 -50.15 -4.19 30.15
N CYS A 8 -49.28 -3.71 31.05
CA CYS A 8 -48.67 -2.39 30.96
C CYS A 8 -47.82 -2.31 29.67
N ARG A 9 -48.22 -1.47 28.72
CA ARG A 9 -47.33 -1.01 27.64
C ARG A 9 -46.37 0.04 28.22
N PRO A 10 -45.05 -0.07 28.00
CA PRO A 10 -44.14 1.00 28.38
C PRO A 10 -44.44 2.24 27.54
N HIS A 11 -44.66 3.36 28.23
CA HIS A 11 -44.79 4.70 27.67
C HIS A 11 -43.46 5.06 26.99
N ILE A 12 -43.41 5.01 25.65
CA ILE A 12 -42.32 5.61 24.89
C ILE A 12 -42.51 7.12 25.02
N SER A 13 -41.65 7.77 25.80
CA SER A 13 -41.57 9.23 25.81
C SER A 13 -41.13 9.71 24.42
N PRO A 14 -41.74 10.77 23.87
CA PRO A 14 -41.31 11.34 22.61
C PRO A 14 -39.86 11.83 22.76
N ARG A 15 -38.99 11.45 21.81
CA ARG A 15 -37.61 11.92 21.76
C ARG A 15 -37.63 13.45 21.84
N ASN A 16 -36.90 13.98 22.82
CA ASN A 16 -36.47 15.37 22.80
C ASN A 16 -35.89 15.68 21.42
N SER A 17 -36.47 16.69 20.78
CA SER A 17 -35.97 17.30 19.56
C SER A 17 -34.60 17.90 19.83
N MET A 18 -33.54 17.13 19.59
CA MET A 18 -32.20 17.68 19.40
C MET A 18 -32.13 18.23 17.98
N SER A 19 -31.92 19.54 17.92
CA SER A 19 -31.72 20.42 16.77
C SER A 19 -31.35 19.77 15.44
N ALA A 20 -32.11 20.11 14.40
CA ALA A 20 -31.64 20.05 13.03
C ALA A 20 -30.43 20.99 12.82
N THR A 21 -29.53 20.56 11.93
CA THR A 21 -28.32 21.25 11.39
C THR A 21 -26.97 20.93 12.07
N SER A 22 -26.64 19.65 12.25
CA SER A 22 -25.24 19.23 12.10
C SER A 22 -24.95 19.00 10.62
N GLU A 23 -23.83 19.51 10.09
CA GLU A 23 -23.40 19.19 8.72
C GLU A 23 -23.26 17.67 8.54
N PRO A 24 -23.53 17.13 7.33
CA PRO A 24 -23.42 15.70 7.10
C PRO A 24 -22.02 15.18 7.43
N GLU A 25 -21.91 14.16 8.27
CA GLU A 25 -20.63 13.56 8.65
C GLU A 25 -20.21 12.54 7.59
N HIS A 26 -19.17 12.87 6.82
CA HIS A 26 -18.62 12.00 5.79
C HIS A 26 -17.45 11.18 6.35
N VAL A 27 -17.58 9.85 6.33
CA VAL A 27 -16.56 8.93 6.85
C VAL A 27 -15.83 8.27 5.69
N ILE A 28 -14.51 8.40 5.62
CA ILE A 28 -13.66 7.80 4.60
C ILE A 28 -12.85 6.67 5.23
N ILE A 29 -13.02 5.45 4.75
CA ILE A 29 -12.25 4.30 5.20
C ILE A 29 -11.14 4.05 4.18
N GLY A 30 -9.89 4.22 4.60
CA GLY A 30 -8.71 4.07 3.74
C GLY A 30 -8.28 5.38 3.08
N PHE A 31 -7.04 5.79 3.35
CA PHE A 31 -6.48 7.08 2.93
C PHE A 31 -5.37 6.94 1.87
N GLY A 32 -5.64 6.11 0.85
CA GLY A 32 -4.81 5.96 -0.36
C GLY A 32 -5.14 6.98 -1.44
N ASN A 33 -4.78 6.71 -2.70
CA ASN A 33 -4.99 7.65 -3.82
C ASN A 33 -6.44 8.15 -3.94
N VAL A 34 -7.42 7.24 -4.00
CA VAL A 34 -8.84 7.63 -4.10
C VAL A 34 -9.34 8.32 -2.84
N GLY A 35 -9.03 7.78 -1.66
CA GLY A 35 -9.47 8.34 -0.38
C GLY A 35 -8.98 9.77 -0.14
N ARG A 36 -7.77 10.11 -0.59
CA ARG A 36 -7.24 11.48 -0.56
C ARG A 36 -8.04 12.44 -1.44
N HIS A 37 -8.37 12.03 -2.66
CA HIS A 37 -9.21 12.85 -3.54
C HIS A 37 -10.62 13.04 -2.98
N VAL A 38 -11.22 11.98 -2.41
CA VAL A 38 -12.53 12.09 -1.75
C VAL A 38 -12.46 13.08 -0.58
N ALA A 39 -11.44 12.97 0.28
CA ALA A 39 -11.26 13.87 1.41
C ALA A 39 -11.13 15.33 0.96
N ARG A 40 -10.21 15.61 0.04
CA ARG A 40 -9.97 16.98 -0.45
C ARG A 40 -11.21 17.61 -1.06
N GLN A 41 -11.87 16.88 -1.95
CA GLN A 41 -13.07 17.41 -2.60
C GLN A 41 -14.18 17.72 -1.58
N LEU A 42 -14.41 16.84 -0.61
CA LEU A 42 -15.41 17.09 0.44
C LEU A 42 -15.02 18.27 1.33
N ILE A 43 -13.75 18.42 1.68
CA ILE A 43 -13.25 19.55 2.49
C ILE A 43 -13.37 20.87 1.71
N ASP A 44 -13.02 20.87 0.43
CA ASP A 44 -13.16 22.02 -0.47
C ASP A 44 -14.64 22.43 -0.62
N ASP A 45 -15.55 21.45 -0.57
CA ASP A 45 -17.01 21.66 -0.54
C ASP A 45 -17.54 22.07 0.85
N GLY A 46 -16.66 22.28 1.83
CA GLY A 46 -17.00 22.69 3.20
C GLY A 46 -17.67 21.60 4.03
N ARG A 47 -17.45 20.32 3.73
CA ARG A 47 -18.05 19.19 4.45
C ARG A 47 -17.19 18.72 5.60
N ALA A 48 -17.84 18.30 6.69
CA ALA A 48 -17.16 17.61 7.78
C ALA A 48 -16.68 16.21 7.35
N VAL A 49 -15.37 15.96 7.44
CA VAL A 49 -14.74 14.70 7.03
C VAL A 49 -14.04 14.01 8.20
N THR A 50 -14.35 12.73 8.39
CA THR A 50 -13.61 11.81 9.27
C THR A 50 -12.88 10.77 8.43
N ILE A 51 -11.56 10.64 8.60
CA ILE A 51 -10.72 9.69 7.87
C ILE A 51 -10.29 8.58 8.82
N VAL A 52 -10.58 7.34 8.45
CA VAL A 52 -10.23 6.13 9.20
C VAL A 52 -9.06 5.41 8.55
N THR A 53 -7.99 5.23 9.31
CA THR A 53 -6.78 4.50 8.89
C THR A 53 -6.33 3.53 9.97
N ARG A 54 -5.57 2.49 9.57
CA ARG A 54 -5.04 1.48 10.53
C ARG A 54 -3.92 2.03 11.42
N SER A 55 -3.23 3.07 10.97
CA SER A 55 -2.09 3.72 11.61
C SER A 55 -2.17 5.21 11.31
N ALA A 56 -1.67 6.05 12.20
CA ALA A 56 -1.64 7.49 11.99
C ALA A 56 -0.95 7.82 10.64
N PRO A 57 -1.55 8.67 9.78
CA PRO A 57 -0.92 9.03 8.52
C PRO A 57 0.30 9.91 8.77
N ARG A 58 1.38 9.69 8.00
CA ARG A 58 2.58 10.54 8.05
C ARG A 58 2.26 12.01 7.76
N ASN A 59 1.44 12.23 6.74
CA ASN A 59 0.96 13.54 6.33
C ASN A 59 -0.58 13.54 6.46
N PRO A 60 -1.13 13.98 7.61
CA PRO A 60 -2.57 14.08 7.77
C PRO A 60 -3.16 15.15 6.84
N GLU A 61 -4.34 14.88 6.27
CA GLU A 61 -5.09 15.90 5.53
C GLU A 61 -5.59 16.95 6.53
N GLN A 62 -5.27 18.22 6.27
CA GLN A 62 -5.80 19.34 7.03
C GLN A 62 -7.30 19.48 6.77
N GLY A 63 -8.07 19.90 7.78
CA GLY A 63 -9.53 20.01 7.65
C GLY A 63 -10.31 18.70 7.84
N ALA A 64 -9.61 17.56 8.00
CA ALA A 64 -10.23 16.28 8.35
C ALA A 64 -9.91 15.84 9.79
N ARG A 65 -10.87 15.17 10.41
CA ARG A 65 -10.65 14.43 11.65
C ARG A 65 -10.02 13.08 11.34
N HIS A 66 -8.85 12.78 11.89
CA HIS A 66 -8.18 11.48 11.68
C HIS A 66 -8.45 10.53 12.85
N VAL A 67 -8.92 9.33 12.53
CA VAL A 67 -9.18 8.26 13.49
C VAL A 67 -8.32 7.06 13.15
N VAL A 68 -7.49 6.64 14.11
CA VAL A 68 -6.73 5.39 14.01
C VAL A 68 -7.61 4.27 14.53
N GLY A 69 -7.89 3.28 13.69
CA GLY A 69 -8.73 2.15 14.08
C GLY A 69 -8.59 0.96 13.14
N SER A 70 -8.88 -0.21 13.70
CA SER A 70 -8.89 -1.46 12.95
C SER A 70 -10.32 -1.88 12.67
N LEU A 71 -10.60 -2.28 11.43
CA LEU A 71 -11.88 -2.94 11.09
C LEU A 71 -12.03 -4.32 11.76
N ALA A 72 -10.99 -4.82 12.44
CA ALA A 72 -11.11 -5.99 13.32
C ALA A 72 -11.68 -5.64 14.71
N ASP A 73 -11.60 -4.38 15.15
CA ASP A 73 -12.21 -3.87 16.37
C ASP A 73 -13.33 -2.86 16.04
N LEU A 74 -14.43 -3.41 15.54
CA LEU A 74 -15.60 -2.62 15.13
C LEU A 74 -16.20 -1.84 16.29
N ARG A 75 -16.24 -2.42 17.49
CA ARG A 75 -16.84 -1.74 18.64
C ARG A 75 -16.02 -0.53 19.07
N GLY A 76 -14.70 -0.64 19.11
CA GLY A 76 -13.81 0.47 19.41
C GLY A 76 -13.89 1.57 18.35
N LEU A 77 -13.83 1.19 17.07
CA LEU A 77 -13.90 2.13 15.95
C LEU A 77 -15.23 2.91 15.94
N TRP A 78 -16.38 2.23 16.01
CA TRP A 78 -17.69 2.89 15.93
C TRP A 78 -18.02 3.74 17.16
N ARG A 79 -17.44 3.46 18.33
CA ARG A 79 -17.54 4.39 19.47
C ARG A 79 -16.86 5.73 19.21
N SER A 80 -15.81 5.74 18.41
CA SER A 80 -15.10 6.98 18.04
C SER A 80 -15.74 7.74 16.87
N ILE A 81 -16.78 7.15 16.25
CA ILE A 81 -17.49 7.70 15.08
C ILE A 81 -19.00 7.50 15.32
N PRO A 82 -19.62 8.35 16.15
CA PRO A 82 -20.98 8.11 16.65
C PRO A 82 -22.06 8.25 15.56
N SER A 83 -21.76 8.92 14.46
CA SER A 83 -22.66 9.16 13.34
C SER A 83 -21.90 9.11 12.01
N ALA A 84 -22.64 8.87 10.93
CA ALA A 84 -22.17 9.03 9.56
C ALA A 84 -23.40 9.18 8.65
N ASP A 85 -23.34 10.11 7.71
CA ASP A 85 -24.33 10.23 6.64
C ASP A 85 -23.91 9.41 5.42
N VAL A 86 -22.61 9.40 5.14
CA VAL A 86 -22.01 8.64 4.04
C VAL A 86 -20.71 7.98 4.49
N ILE A 87 -20.54 6.72 4.13
CA ILE A 87 -19.31 5.94 4.31
C ILE A 87 -18.69 5.69 2.94
N TYR A 88 -17.55 6.32 2.67
CA TYR A 88 -16.72 6.08 1.50
C TYR A 88 -15.72 4.96 1.80
N ASN A 89 -16.00 3.76 1.31
CA ASN A 89 -15.09 2.63 1.43
C ASN A 89 -14.04 2.69 0.30
N CYS A 90 -12.92 3.33 0.62
CA CYS A 90 -11.74 3.46 -0.22
C CYS A 90 -10.59 2.53 0.22
N ALA A 91 -10.88 1.57 1.12
CA ALA A 91 -9.89 0.63 1.61
C ALA A 91 -9.41 -0.28 0.48
N ASN A 92 -8.10 -0.48 0.39
CA ASN A 92 -7.51 -1.43 -0.55
C ASN A 92 -6.44 -2.26 0.17
N PRO A 93 -6.79 -3.44 0.71
CA PRO A 93 -5.81 -4.31 1.35
C PRO A 93 -4.80 -4.86 0.32
N PRO A 94 -3.63 -5.34 0.76
CA PRO A 94 -2.65 -5.94 -0.15
C PRO A 94 -3.27 -7.06 -0.99
N TYR A 95 -2.98 -7.05 -2.30
CA TYR A 95 -3.66 -7.88 -3.30
C TYR A 95 -3.66 -9.38 -2.96
N GLN A 96 -2.53 -9.89 -2.50
CA GLN A 96 -2.34 -11.28 -2.09
C GLN A 96 -3.17 -11.72 -0.85
N HIS A 97 -3.76 -10.76 -0.13
CA HIS A 97 -4.53 -10.98 1.09
C HIS A 97 -5.99 -10.57 0.96
N TRP A 98 -6.48 -10.30 -0.25
CA TRP A 98 -7.88 -9.93 -0.50
C TRP A 98 -8.88 -10.94 0.07
N TRP A 99 -8.61 -12.24 -0.09
CA TRP A 99 -9.42 -13.32 0.46
C TRP A 99 -9.55 -13.31 1.98
N ARG A 100 -8.53 -12.79 2.66
CA ARG A 100 -8.52 -12.66 4.11
C ARG A 100 -9.21 -11.39 4.56
N HIS A 101 -9.03 -10.26 3.86
CA HIS A 101 -9.44 -8.96 4.39
C HIS A 101 -10.81 -8.47 3.92
N TRP A 102 -11.17 -8.69 2.64
CA TRP A 102 -12.40 -8.14 2.10
C TRP A 102 -13.67 -8.62 2.80
N PRO A 103 -13.83 -9.91 3.19
CA PRO A 103 -15.01 -10.33 3.94
C PRO A 103 -15.21 -9.55 5.25
N PHE A 104 -14.13 -9.31 6.01
CA PHE A 104 -14.21 -8.50 7.24
C PHE A 104 -14.51 -7.04 6.95
N ILE A 105 -13.89 -6.45 5.92
CA ILE A 105 -14.16 -5.06 5.52
C ILE A 105 -15.64 -4.91 5.12
N THR A 106 -16.18 -5.82 4.32
CA THR A 106 -17.58 -5.80 3.89
C THR A 106 -18.52 -5.92 5.09
N GLN A 107 -18.31 -6.91 5.95
CA GLN A 107 -19.13 -7.10 7.16
C GLN A 107 -19.08 -5.88 8.08
N ALA A 108 -17.88 -5.31 8.27
CA ALA A 108 -17.65 -4.11 9.08
C ALA A 108 -18.47 -2.91 8.59
N VAL A 109 -18.33 -2.58 7.31
CA VAL A 109 -18.98 -1.43 6.69
C VAL A 109 -20.49 -1.62 6.65
N ASN A 110 -20.96 -2.82 6.33
CA ASN A 110 -22.39 -3.16 6.35
C ASN A 110 -22.99 -3.01 7.75
N ALA A 111 -22.34 -3.54 8.78
CA ALA A 111 -22.80 -3.42 10.16
C ALA A 111 -22.86 -1.96 10.62
N PHE A 112 -21.86 -1.16 10.24
CA PHE A 112 -21.84 0.26 10.59
C PHE A 112 -22.98 1.03 9.91
N ALA A 113 -23.19 0.81 8.62
CA ALA A 113 -24.30 1.42 7.88
C ALA A 113 -25.67 1.02 8.44
N GLN A 114 -25.85 -0.24 8.85
CA GLN A 114 -27.07 -0.69 9.53
C GLN A 114 -27.30 0.04 10.87
N SER A 115 -26.22 0.33 11.60
CA SER A 115 -26.32 1.00 12.91
C SER A 115 -26.56 2.50 12.80
N THR A 116 -26.05 3.16 11.75
CA THR A 116 -26.10 4.62 11.57
C THR A 116 -27.15 5.09 10.57
N GLY A 117 -27.57 4.21 9.64
CA GLY A 117 -28.40 4.59 8.49
C GLY A 117 -27.61 5.24 7.35
N ALA A 118 -26.28 5.28 7.44
CA ALA A 118 -25.40 5.88 6.44
C ALA A 118 -25.54 5.23 5.05
N VAL A 119 -25.31 6.03 4.01
CA VAL A 119 -25.10 5.51 2.65
C VAL A 119 -23.70 4.91 2.55
N ILE A 120 -23.58 3.69 2.02
CA ILE A 120 -22.30 3.09 1.68
C ILE A 120 -21.96 3.41 0.23
N ALA A 121 -20.79 3.99 -0.01
CA ALA A 121 -20.23 4.15 -1.35
C ALA A 121 -18.88 3.42 -1.42
N THR A 122 -18.82 2.33 -2.18
CA THR A 122 -17.62 1.48 -2.25
C THR A 122 -16.90 1.62 -3.59
N VAL A 123 -15.59 1.87 -3.53
CA VAL A 123 -14.70 1.78 -4.69
C VAL A 123 -14.44 0.31 -5.01
N SER A 124 -14.52 -0.04 -6.29
CA SER A 124 -14.35 -1.40 -6.76
C SER A 124 -13.68 -1.45 -8.13
N ASN A 125 -13.58 -2.65 -8.69
CA ASN A 125 -12.86 -2.95 -9.92
C ASN A 125 -13.68 -3.88 -10.82
N LEU A 126 -13.18 -4.09 -12.03
CA LEU A 126 -13.85 -4.87 -13.06
C LEU A 126 -13.64 -6.40 -12.91
N TYR A 127 -12.97 -6.85 -11.85
CA TYR A 127 -12.53 -8.26 -11.74
C TYR A 127 -13.71 -9.20 -11.52
N GLY A 128 -14.79 -8.73 -10.89
CA GLY A 128 -16.00 -9.49 -10.65
C GLY A 128 -16.68 -9.99 -11.94
N TYR A 129 -16.49 -9.32 -13.08
CA TYR A 129 -17.01 -9.76 -14.38
C TYR A 129 -16.30 -11.01 -14.91
N GLY A 130 -15.13 -11.35 -14.37
CA GLY A 130 -14.33 -12.46 -14.86
C GLY A 130 -13.82 -12.23 -16.28
N ARG A 131 -13.97 -13.25 -17.12
CA ARG A 131 -13.46 -13.25 -18.51
C ARG A 131 -14.54 -12.83 -19.53
N ALA A 132 -15.43 -11.90 -19.17
CA ALA A 132 -16.36 -11.28 -20.11
C ALA A 132 -15.65 -10.62 -21.32
N ARG A 133 -16.37 -10.46 -22.44
CA ARG A 133 -15.88 -9.75 -23.62
C ARG A 133 -16.18 -8.26 -23.48
N SER A 134 -15.26 -7.44 -23.98
CA SER A 134 -15.44 -5.98 -24.04
C SER A 134 -16.51 -5.58 -25.08
N PRO A 135 -17.15 -4.41 -24.91
CA PRO A 135 -17.05 -3.54 -23.74
C PRO A 135 -17.77 -4.14 -22.51
N LEU A 136 -17.16 -3.97 -21.34
CA LEU A 136 -17.73 -4.35 -20.06
C LEU A 136 -18.79 -3.33 -19.66
N ARG A 137 -19.97 -3.82 -19.30
CA ARG A 137 -21.13 -3.01 -18.89
C ARG A 137 -21.59 -3.38 -17.49
N GLU A 138 -22.28 -2.46 -16.82
CA GLU A 138 -22.75 -2.63 -15.44
C GLU A 138 -23.80 -3.74 -15.29
N ASP A 139 -24.53 -4.04 -16.36
CA ASP A 139 -25.57 -5.09 -16.42
C ASP A 139 -24.99 -6.51 -16.55
N LEU A 140 -23.68 -6.64 -16.80
CA LEU A 140 -23.05 -7.96 -16.91
C LEU A 140 -23.05 -8.70 -15.57
N ALA A 141 -23.36 -9.99 -15.64
CA ALA A 141 -23.28 -10.88 -14.51
C ALA A 141 -21.85 -10.99 -13.97
N LEU A 142 -21.70 -11.00 -12.65
CA LEU A 142 -20.42 -11.19 -11.98
C LEU A 142 -20.03 -12.68 -12.00
N ARG A 143 -19.28 -13.08 -13.03
CA ARG A 143 -18.91 -14.47 -13.32
C ARG A 143 -17.42 -14.76 -13.14
N ALA A 144 -16.76 -14.03 -12.24
CA ALA A 144 -15.36 -14.29 -11.93
C ALA A 144 -15.15 -15.73 -11.42
N THR A 145 -14.19 -16.43 -12.00
CA THR A 145 -13.82 -17.80 -11.60
C THR A 145 -12.51 -17.88 -10.84
N PHE A 146 -11.75 -16.79 -10.75
CA PHE A 146 -10.51 -16.70 -9.97
C PHE A 146 -10.80 -16.11 -8.59
N ARG A 147 -9.91 -16.37 -7.63
CA ARG A 147 -10.16 -16.14 -6.20
C ARG A 147 -10.52 -14.69 -5.92
N ASN A 148 -9.64 -13.76 -6.30
CA ASN A 148 -9.80 -12.33 -6.00
C ASN A 148 -11.02 -11.70 -6.69
N GLY A 149 -11.34 -12.15 -7.90
CA GLY A 149 -12.53 -11.69 -8.62
C GLY A 149 -13.82 -12.14 -7.94
N ARG A 150 -13.89 -13.40 -7.46
CA ARG A 150 -15.04 -13.90 -6.68
C ARG A 150 -15.27 -13.10 -5.41
N ILE A 151 -14.20 -12.87 -4.63
CA ILE A 151 -14.29 -12.14 -3.36
C ILE A 151 -14.88 -10.74 -3.55
N ARG A 152 -14.48 -10.03 -4.61
CA ARG A 152 -15.04 -8.71 -4.93
C ARG A 152 -16.50 -8.81 -5.39
N ALA A 153 -16.84 -9.82 -6.19
CA ALA A 153 -18.22 -10.06 -6.61
C ALA A 153 -19.14 -10.42 -5.43
N ASP A 154 -18.67 -11.25 -4.51
CA ASP A 154 -19.39 -11.68 -3.32
C ASP A 154 -19.61 -10.50 -2.38
N ALA A 155 -18.58 -9.69 -2.14
CA ALA A 155 -18.66 -8.48 -1.32
C ALA A 155 -19.75 -7.50 -1.80
N TRP A 156 -19.81 -7.26 -3.11
CA TRP A 156 -20.87 -6.43 -3.68
C TRP A 156 -22.24 -7.11 -3.60
N THR A 157 -22.31 -8.41 -3.92
CA THR A 157 -23.55 -9.17 -3.89
C THR A 157 -24.20 -9.15 -2.50
N GLU A 158 -23.42 -9.35 -1.44
CA GLU A 158 -23.85 -9.27 -0.05
C GLU A 158 -24.42 -7.89 0.30
N THR A 159 -23.67 -6.85 -0.02
CA THR A 159 -24.06 -5.44 0.23
C THR A 159 -25.35 -5.08 -0.52
N LEU A 160 -25.44 -5.45 -1.80
CA LEU A 160 -26.62 -5.19 -2.62
C LEU A 160 -27.87 -5.95 -2.11
N GLN A 161 -27.71 -7.16 -1.57
CA GLN A 161 -28.82 -7.89 -0.95
C GLN A 161 -29.36 -7.17 0.29
N LEU A 162 -28.49 -6.62 1.14
CA LEU A 162 -28.92 -5.82 2.29
C LEU A 162 -29.64 -4.55 1.85
N HIS A 163 -29.16 -3.90 0.78
CA HIS A 163 -29.84 -2.75 0.20
C HIS A 163 -31.24 -3.09 -0.32
N ARG A 164 -31.38 -4.18 -1.08
CA ARG A 164 -32.67 -4.65 -1.61
C ARG A 164 -33.67 -5.02 -0.52
N LYS A 165 -33.18 -5.45 0.65
CA LYS A 165 -34.01 -5.70 1.84
C LYS A 165 -34.40 -4.41 2.59
N GLY A 166 -33.93 -3.24 2.16
CA GLY A 166 -34.16 -1.96 2.83
C GLY A 166 -33.37 -1.80 4.13
N LEU A 167 -32.38 -2.65 4.39
CA LEU A 167 -31.60 -2.62 5.64
C LEU A 167 -30.47 -1.59 5.59
N ILE A 168 -29.98 -1.25 4.40
CA ILE A 168 -28.94 -0.24 4.16
C ILE A 168 -29.20 0.50 2.84
N ARG A 169 -28.49 1.60 2.64
CA ARG A 169 -28.40 2.30 1.35
C ARG A 169 -26.98 2.13 0.82
N ALA A 170 -26.82 1.66 -0.42
CA ALA A 170 -25.49 1.34 -0.93
C ALA A 170 -25.34 1.60 -2.43
N VAL A 171 -24.14 1.95 -2.84
CA VAL A 171 -23.69 2.08 -4.22
C VAL A 171 -22.26 1.55 -4.37
N GLU A 172 -21.97 0.97 -5.53
CA GLU A 172 -20.61 0.58 -5.91
C GLU A 172 -20.18 1.35 -7.16
N VAL A 173 -18.95 1.85 -7.16
CA VAL A 173 -18.34 2.51 -8.31
C VAL A 173 -17.10 1.70 -8.73
N ARG A 174 -17.09 1.24 -9.97
CA ARG A 174 -16.04 0.38 -10.54
C ARG A 174 -15.20 1.17 -11.52
N ALA A 175 -13.90 1.16 -11.30
CA ALA A 175 -12.93 1.77 -12.19
C ALA A 175 -12.16 0.72 -12.98
N ALA A 176 -11.57 1.15 -14.10
CA ALA A 176 -10.62 0.36 -14.86
C ALA A 176 -9.19 0.54 -14.29
N ASP A 177 -8.16 0.48 -15.15
CA ASP A 177 -6.77 0.65 -14.71
C ASP A 177 -6.52 2.08 -14.21
N PHE A 178 -6.05 2.23 -12.97
CA PHE A 178 -5.79 3.54 -12.38
C PHE A 178 -4.62 4.27 -13.06
N VAL A 179 -4.83 5.56 -13.33
CA VAL A 179 -3.80 6.52 -13.71
C VAL A 179 -3.60 7.48 -12.53
N CYS A 180 -2.55 7.25 -11.76
CA CYS A 180 -2.23 8.02 -10.56
C CYS A 180 -0.77 7.81 -10.14
N PRO A 181 -0.24 8.65 -9.23
CA PRO A 181 1.03 8.37 -8.59
C PRO A 181 1.03 7.09 -7.74
N GLY A 182 2.22 6.56 -7.47
CA GLY A 182 2.39 5.44 -6.57
C GLY A 182 2.31 4.05 -7.24
N PRO A 183 2.54 2.98 -6.46
CA PRO A 183 2.63 1.61 -6.96
C PRO A 183 1.27 0.98 -7.33
N GLN A 184 0.16 1.69 -7.05
CA GLN A 184 -1.19 1.26 -7.42
C GLN A 184 -1.49 1.46 -8.90
N SER A 185 -0.78 2.36 -9.57
CA SER A 185 -0.91 2.57 -11.01
C SER A 185 0.17 1.79 -11.75
N ARG A 186 -0.22 1.14 -12.85
CA ARG A 186 0.74 0.50 -13.77
C ARG A 186 1.61 1.52 -14.50
N VAL A 187 1.15 2.77 -14.57
CA VAL A 187 1.85 3.88 -15.22
C VAL A 187 2.34 4.93 -14.22
N GLY A 188 2.27 4.64 -12.91
CA GLY A 188 2.83 5.47 -11.85
C GLY A 188 4.35 5.33 -11.73
N ASP A 189 4.84 4.99 -10.53
CA ASP A 189 6.27 5.03 -10.15
C ASP A 189 7.19 4.21 -11.07
N ARG A 190 6.64 3.17 -11.70
CA ARG A 190 7.39 2.28 -12.60
C ARG A 190 7.63 2.85 -14.00
N VAL A 191 6.84 3.84 -14.41
CA VAL A 191 6.77 4.32 -15.79
C VAL A 191 7.13 5.79 -15.88
N VAL A 192 6.40 6.67 -15.20
CA VAL A 192 6.57 8.14 -15.39
C VAL A 192 8.03 8.57 -15.17
N PRO A 193 8.71 8.23 -14.05
CA PRO A 193 10.10 8.63 -13.86
C PRO A 193 11.05 8.15 -14.95
N ARG A 194 10.81 6.95 -15.52
CA ARG A 194 11.61 6.39 -16.61
C ARG A 194 11.39 7.16 -17.91
N VAL A 195 10.13 7.48 -18.23
CA VAL A 195 9.77 8.29 -19.40
C VAL A 195 10.40 9.68 -19.31
N LEU A 196 10.26 10.36 -18.17
CA LEU A 196 10.87 11.67 -17.93
C LEU A 196 12.40 11.64 -18.06
N SER A 197 13.02 10.51 -17.71
CA SER A 197 14.47 10.29 -17.86
C SER A 197 14.90 9.77 -19.24
N GLY A 198 13.99 9.64 -20.21
CA GLY A 198 14.27 9.08 -21.53
C GLY A 198 14.65 7.59 -21.54
N LYS A 199 14.34 6.85 -20.47
CA LYS A 199 14.67 5.44 -20.31
C LYS A 199 13.55 4.54 -20.84
N ALA A 200 13.92 3.45 -21.51
CA ALA A 200 12.97 2.44 -21.98
C ALA A 200 12.13 1.84 -20.85
N VAL A 201 10.87 1.49 -21.15
CA VAL A 201 9.89 0.95 -20.21
C VAL A 201 9.54 -0.48 -20.59
N GLN A 202 9.50 -1.37 -19.61
CA GLN A 202 9.10 -2.76 -19.78
C GLN A 202 7.88 -3.06 -18.90
N LEU A 203 6.80 -3.55 -19.52
CA LEU A 203 5.49 -3.73 -18.90
C LEU A 203 5.05 -5.20 -18.90
N LEU A 204 4.04 -5.52 -18.10
CA LEU A 204 3.41 -6.85 -18.08
C LEU A 204 2.25 -6.92 -19.10
N GLY A 205 2.04 -8.07 -19.73
CA GLY A 205 0.95 -8.28 -20.68
C GLY A 205 1.16 -7.58 -22.03
N ASN A 206 0.22 -7.72 -22.96
CA ASN A 206 0.35 -7.14 -24.29
C ASN A 206 0.28 -5.60 -24.23
N VAL A 207 1.29 -4.93 -24.77
CA VAL A 207 1.40 -3.47 -24.75
C VAL A 207 0.58 -2.78 -25.84
N THR A 208 0.07 -3.53 -26.82
CA THR A 208 -0.73 -3.03 -27.96
C THR A 208 -2.22 -3.37 -27.85
N THR A 209 -2.65 -4.00 -26.76
CA THR A 209 -4.05 -4.27 -26.49
C THR A 209 -4.71 -3.04 -25.86
N GLU A 210 -5.95 -2.74 -26.24
CA GLU A 210 -6.70 -1.58 -25.73
C GLU A 210 -7.30 -1.82 -24.35
N HIS A 211 -7.15 -0.81 -23.48
CA HIS A 211 -7.62 -0.78 -22.11
C HIS A 211 -8.34 0.52 -21.79
N SER A 212 -9.34 0.46 -20.94
CA SER A 212 -9.85 1.67 -20.27
C SER A 212 -8.93 2.08 -19.13
N TRP A 213 -8.71 3.38 -19.01
CA TRP A 213 -7.86 3.99 -17.99
C TRP A 213 -8.66 5.03 -17.21
N THR A 214 -8.53 5.03 -15.89
CA THR A 214 -9.35 5.87 -15.01
C THR A 214 -8.47 6.68 -14.06
N PHE A 215 -8.60 8.00 -14.07
CA PHE A 215 -7.92 8.85 -13.08
C PHE A 215 -8.56 8.68 -11.70
N THR A 216 -7.76 8.59 -10.64
CA THR A 216 -8.28 8.39 -9.28
C THR A 216 -9.12 9.57 -8.79
N ALA A 217 -8.90 10.77 -9.33
CA ALA A 217 -9.76 11.93 -9.12
C ALA A 217 -11.18 11.70 -9.68
N ASP A 218 -11.30 11.08 -10.86
CA ASP A 218 -12.61 10.76 -11.46
C ASP A 218 -13.35 9.68 -10.67
N VAL A 219 -12.61 8.73 -10.09
CA VAL A 219 -13.18 7.74 -9.17
C VAL A 219 -13.79 8.45 -7.96
N ALA A 220 -13.08 9.41 -7.37
CA ALA A 220 -13.57 10.18 -6.22
C ALA A 220 -14.82 10.99 -6.58
N ARG A 221 -14.80 11.73 -7.70
CA ARG A 221 -15.96 12.49 -8.19
C ARG A 221 -17.17 11.58 -8.40
N ALA A 222 -16.99 10.45 -9.08
CA ALA A 222 -18.06 9.49 -9.33
C ALA A 222 -18.61 8.89 -8.03
N LEU A 223 -17.73 8.57 -7.07
CA LEU A 223 -18.10 8.02 -5.77
C LEU A 223 -18.93 9.01 -4.94
N ILE A 224 -18.50 10.28 -4.88
CA ILE A 224 -19.21 11.35 -4.17
C ILE A 224 -20.57 11.60 -4.83
N THR A 225 -20.62 11.74 -6.15
CA THR A 225 -21.86 11.98 -6.89
C THR A 225 -22.86 10.85 -6.68
N ALA A 226 -22.44 9.60 -6.85
CA ALA A 226 -23.35 8.45 -6.75
C ALA A 226 -23.86 8.21 -5.32
N ALA A 227 -23.09 8.58 -4.30
CA ALA A 227 -23.49 8.46 -2.91
C ALA A 227 -24.55 9.49 -2.49
N ASN A 228 -24.51 10.69 -3.10
CA ASN A 228 -25.34 11.82 -2.72
C ASN A 228 -26.58 12.01 -3.62
N ASP A 229 -26.75 11.19 -4.67
CA ASP A 229 -27.91 11.21 -5.55
C ASP A 229 -28.74 9.91 -5.39
N PRO A 230 -30.06 10.00 -5.10
CA PRO A 230 -30.92 8.82 -5.00
C PRO A 230 -30.88 7.89 -6.22
N ARG A 231 -30.67 8.43 -7.43
CA ARG A 231 -30.54 7.66 -8.67
C ARG A 231 -29.28 6.80 -8.70
N GLY A 232 -28.26 7.15 -7.90
CA GLY A 232 -27.01 6.42 -7.79
C GLY A 232 -27.12 5.13 -6.97
N LEU A 233 -28.10 5.02 -6.09
CA LEU A 233 -28.19 3.94 -5.12
C LEU A 233 -28.72 2.64 -5.72
N GLY A 234 -28.34 1.51 -5.11
CA GLY A 234 -28.88 0.19 -5.42
C GLY A 234 -28.33 -0.48 -6.67
N ARG A 235 -27.23 0.03 -7.21
CA ARG A 235 -26.52 -0.58 -8.34
C ARG A 235 -25.03 -0.27 -8.34
N ALA A 236 -24.32 -0.94 -9.25
CA ALA A 236 -22.96 -0.59 -9.59
C ALA A 236 -22.95 0.40 -10.76
N TRP A 237 -21.91 1.23 -10.79
CA TRP A 237 -21.62 2.20 -11.83
C TRP A 237 -20.19 2.06 -12.34
N HIS A 238 -19.99 2.27 -13.63
CA HIS A 238 -18.65 2.46 -14.18
C HIS A 238 -18.23 3.93 -14.07
N VAL A 239 -17.00 4.16 -13.62
CA VAL A 239 -16.45 5.53 -13.53
C VAL A 239 -16.31 6.11 -14.95
N PRO A 240 -16.78 7.34 -15.21
CA PRO A 240 -16.51 8.03 -16.47
C PRO A 240 -15.03 7.94 -16.84
N SER A 241 -14.74 7.40 -18.02
CA SER A 241 -13.37 7.18 -18.48
C SER A 241 -13.20 7.67 -19.92
N ASN A 242 -12.00 8.15 -20.24
CA ASN A 242 -11.64 8.56 -21.60
C ASN A 242 -11.66 7.36 -22.57
N PRO A 243 -11.64 7.59 -23.90
CA PRO A 243 -11.48 6.52 -24.88
C PRO A 243 -10.29 5.61 -24.56
N ALA A 244 -10.46 4.32 -24.86
CA ALA A 244 -9.47 3.31 -24.55
C ALA A 244 -8.11 3.61 -25.19
N ARG A 245 -7.04 3.22 -24.49
CA ARG A 245 -5.65 3.38 -24.92
C ARG A 245 -4.89 2.09 -24.70
N THR A 246 -3.94 1.81 -25.57
CA THR A 246 -2.94 0.76 -25.36
C THR A 246 -1.88 1.23 -24.36
N GLN A 247 -1.18 0.30 -23.70
CA GLN A 247 -0.09 0.67 -22.78
C GLN A 247 0.99 1.51 -23.50
N THR A 248 1.33 1.17 -24.74
CA THR A 248 2.26 1.98 -25.56
C THR A 248 1.75 3.40 -25.81
N GLN A 249 0.47 3.56 -26.12
CA GLN A 249 -0.12 4.89 -26.30
C GLN A 249 -0.07 5.70 -25.00
N VAL A 250 -0.39 5.11 -23.84
CA VAL A 250 -0.31 5.84 -22.56
C VAL A 250 1.11 6.33 -22.28
N VAL A 251 2.12 5.48 -22.52
CA VAL A 251 3.54 5.87 -22.34
C VAL A 251 3.93 7.02 -23.28
N ASN A 252 3.51 6.96 -24.55
CA ASN A 252 3.77 8.02 -25.52
C ASN A 252 3.03 9.32 -25.18
N ASP A 253 1.77 9.21 -24.73
CA ASP A 253 0.96 10.37 -24.33
C ASP A 253 1.58 11.06 -23.09
N ILE A 254 2.16 10.30 -22.14
CA ILE A 254 2.94 10.86 -21.01
C ILE A 254 4.17 11.62 -21.53
N ALA A 255 4.92 11.03 -22.46
CA ALA A 255 6.10 11.68 -23.04
C ALA A 255 5.73 13.00 -23.77
N ASP A 256 4.63 12.99 -24.53
CA ASP A 256 4.11 14.16 -25.24
C ASP A 256 3.70 15.28 -24.27
N VAL A 257 3.06 14.95 -23.16
CA VAL A 257 2.67 15.91 -22.12
C VAL A 257 3.88 16.48 -21.39
N ALA A 258 4.88 15.64 -21.11
CA ALA A 258 6.13 16.05 -20.47
C ALA A 258 7.11 16.79 -21.39
N GLY A 259 6.85 16.85 -22.70
CA GLY A 259 7.75 17.46 -23.68
C GLY A 259 9.07 16.69 -23.89
N VAL A 260 9.07 15.38 -23.63
CA VAL A 260 10.24 14.50 -23.81
C VAL A 260 10.06 13.56 -25.00
N LYS A 261 11.17 12.98 -25.49
CA LYS A 261 11.12 12.03 -26.60
C LYS A 261 10.43 10.73 -26.20
N HIS A 262 9.72 10.11 -27.14
CA HIS A 262 9.16 8.78 -26.95
C HIS A 262 10.26 7.76 -26.62
N VAL A 263 9.96 6.87 -25.68
CA VAL A 263 10.87 5.82 -25.22
C VAL A 263 10.43 4.46 -25.78
N LYS A 264 11.37 3.52 -25.87
CA LYS A 264 11.02 2.14 -26.25
C LYS A 264 10.12 1.51 -25.20
N VAL A 265 8.97 1.00 -25.65
CA VAL A 265 8.01 0.24 -24.83
C VAL A 265 8.07 -1.23 -25.22
N SER A 266 8.24 -2.13 -24.25
CA SER A 266 8.23 -3.57 -24.48
C SER A 266 7.45 -4.32 -23.41
N SER A 267 7.12 -5.58 -23.70
CA SER A 267 6.47 -6.49 -22.75
C SER A 267 7.47 -7.50 -22.18
N LEU A 268 7.27 -7.93 -20.94
CA LEU A 268 7.94 -9.09 -20.37
C LEU A 268 7.45 -10.38 -21.04
N SER A 269 8.36 -11.26 -21.45
CA SER A 269 7.98 -12.56 -22.02
C SER A 269 7.27 -13.43 -20.98
N ALA A 270 6.36 -14.30 -21.42
CA ALA A 270 5.65 -15.23 -20.52
C ALA A 270 6.60 -16.11 -19.70
N SER A 271 7.77 -16.47 -20.25
CA SER A 271 8.81 -17.21 -19.55
C SER A 271 9.51 -16.38 -18.47
N THR A 272 9.72 -15.08 -18.71
CA THR A 272 10.27 -14.16 -17.71
C THR A 272 9.28 -13.94 -16.57
N VAL A 273 7.99 -13.76 -16.88
CA VAL A 273 6.92 -13.72 -15.87
C VAL A 273 6.82 -15.07 -15.13
N GLY A 274 7.03 -16.17 -15.87
CA GLY A 274 7.45 -17.50 -15.43
C GLY A 274 8.29 -17.49 -14.17
N LEU A 275 9.54 -17.12 -14.39
CA LEU A 275 10.61 -17.09 -13.41
C LEU A 275 10.33 -16.11 -12.27
N VAL A 276 9.91 -14.88 -12.60
CA VAL A 276 9.68 -13.82 -11.60
C VAL A 276 8.56 -14.19 -10.63
N SER A 277 7.50 -14.87 -11.09
CA SER A 277 6.39 -15.29 -10.23
C SER A 277 6.75 -16.36 -9.19
N LEU A 278 7.85 -17.10 -9.39
CA LEU A 278 8.32 -18.09 -8.40
C LEU A 278 8.91 -17.40 -7.17
N VAL A 279 9.43 -16.18 -7.35
CA VAL A 279 10.13 -15.42 -6.32
C VAL A 279 9.40 -14.16 -5.88
N ASN A 280 8.41 -13.69 -6.63
CA ASN A 280 7.61 -12.51 -6.32
C ASN A 280 6.11 -12.86 -6.19
N PRO A 281 5.55 -12.88 -4.97
CA PRO A 281 4.16 -13.28 -4.73
C PRO A 281 3.14 -12.32 -5.36
N VAL A 282 3.48 -11.04 -5.55
CA VAL A 282 2.60 -10.07 -6.23
C VAL A 282 2.49 -10.41 -7.72
N VAL A 283 3.61 -10.68 -8.39
CA VAL A 283 3.60 -11.08 -9.81
C VAL A 283 2.87 -12.41 -10.02
N ARG A 284 2.97 -13.34 -9.06
CA ARG A 284 2.22 -14.60 -9.08
C ARG A 284 0.70 -14.37 -9.06
N GLU A 285 0.21 -13.51 -8.18
CA GLU A 285 -1.22 -13.19 -8.10
C GLU A 285 -1.69 -12.36 -9.31
N LEU A 286 -0.84 -11.47 -9.85
CA LEU A 286 -1.15 -10.71 -11.07
C LEU A 286 -1.38 -11.58 -12.31
N ARG A 287 -0.88 -12.82 -12.33
CA ARG A 287 -1.20 -13.78 -13.41
C ARG A 287 -2.68 -14.11 -13.49
N GLU A 288 -3.41 -14.10 -12.37
CA GLU A 288 -4.85 -14.35 -12.38
C GLU A 288 -5.61 -13.26 -13.16
N THR A 289 -5.02 -12.06 -13.27
CA THR A 289 -5.56 -10.92 -14.01
C THR A 289 -4.90 -10.66 -15.36
N ASP A 290 -3.89 -11.45 -15.76
CA ASP A 290 -3.13 -11.25 -17.01
C ASP A 290 -4.02 -11.33 -18.26
N TYR A 291 -5.16 -12.04 -18.16
CA TYR A 291 -6.17 -12.10 -19.22
C TYR A 291 -6.70 -10.72 -19.64
N GLN A 292 -6.59 -9.71 -18.77
CA GLN A 292 -7.00 -8.34 -19.07
C GLN A 292 -6.13 -7.75 -20.16
N PHE A 293 -4.83 -8.03 -20.16
CA PHE A 293 -3.87 -7.54 -21.14
C PHE A 293 -3.57 -8.54 -22.25
N ALA A 294 -4.34 -9.63 -22.34
CA ALA A 294 -4.25 -10.61 -23.43
C ALA A 294 -5.23 -10.31 -24.57
N ARG A 295 -6.22 -9.43 -24.34
CA ARG A 295 -7.32 -9.07 -25.24
C ARG A 295 -7.97 -7.77 -24.76
N PRO A 296 -8.72 -7.03 -25.60
CA PRO A 296 -9.27 -5.74 -25.20
C PRO A 296 -10.05 -5.81 -23.88
N PHE A 297 -9.75 -4.89 -22.97
CA PHE A 297 -10.37 -4.76 -21.64
C PHE A 297 -10.93 -3.35 -21.46
N ILE A 298 -12.03 -3.11 -22.16
CA ILE A 298 -12.64 -1.79 -22.32
C ILE A 298 -13.93 -1.77 -21.49
N MET A 299 -14.12 -0.69 -20.75
CA MET A 299 -15.28 -0.41 -19.91
C MET A 299 -16.18 0.60 -20.62
N ASP A 300 -17.49 0.38 -20.60
CA ASP A 300 -18.50 1.36 -21.02
C ASP A 300 -19.02 2.09 -19.79
N SER A 301 -18.79 3.40 -19.73
CA SER A 301 -19.24 4.28 -18.64
C SER A 301 -20.37 5.22 -19.04
N SER A 302 -20.99 5.02 -20.21
CA SER A 302 -22.02 5.91 -20.75
C SER A 302 -23.22 6.05 -19.81
N ALA A 303 -23.59 4.98 -19.11
CA ALA A 303 -24.69 4.99 -18.15
C ALA A 303 -24.49 6.03 -17.03
N PHE A 304 -23.27 6.16 -16.51
CA PHE A 304 -22.97 7.15 -15.47
C PHE A 304 -23.06 8.57 -16.02
N THR A 305 -22.40 8.82 -17.15
CA THR A 305 -22.38 10.13 -17.81
C THR A 305 -23.80 10.58 -18.17
N SER A 306 -24.62 9.72 -18.77
CA SER A 306 -26.01 10.06 -19.11
C SER A 306 -26.91 10.29 -17.90
N THR A 307 -26.61 9.65 -16.76
CA THR A 307 -27.43 9.80 -15.54
C THR A 307 -27.08 11.07 -14.76
N PHE A 308 -25.79 11.35 -14.60
CA PHE A 308 -25.30 12.41 -13.70
C PHE A 308 -24.69 13.61 -14.42
N GLY A 309 -24.51 13.56 -15.74
CA GLY A 309 -23.85 14.62 -16.51
C GLY A 309 -22.36 14.79 -16.18
N LEU A 310 -21.74 13.82 -15.51
CA LEU A 310 -20.32 13.88 -15.13
C LEU A 310 -19.45 13.31 -16.26
N GLU A 311 -18.63 14.15 -16.84
CA GLU A 311 -17.62 13.76 -17.85
C GLU A 311 -16.27 13.41 -17.19
N PRO A 312 -15.47 12.51 -17.81
CA PRO A 312 -14.13 12.21 -17.33
C PRO A 312 -13.23 13.45 -17.40
N THR A 313 -12.20 13.50 -16.55
CA THR A 313 -11.16 14.52 -16.70
C THR A 313 -10.51 14.38 -18.08
N PRO A 314 -10.36 15.45 -18.87
CA PRO A 314 -9.74 15.35 -20.19
C PRO A 314 -8.37 14.67 -20.11
N TRP A 315 -8.13 13.70 -20.99
CA TRP A 315 -6.95 12.83 -20.94
C TRP A 315 -5.62 13.60 -20.77
N ARG A 316 -5.39 14.63 -21.59
CA ARG A 316 -4.18 15.46 -21.49
C ARG A 316 -4.06 16.21 -20.16
N THR A 317 -5.17 16.71 -19.61
CA THR A 317 -5.18 17.40 -18.31
C THR A 317 -4.80 16.44 -17.19
N GLY A 318 -5.43 15.26 -17.11
CA GLY A 318 -5.11 14.29 -16.07
C GLY A 318 -3.69 13.72 -16.18
N LEU A 319 -3.15 13.59 -17.40
CA LEU A 319 -1.72 13.25 -17.59
C LEU A 319 -0.79 14.39 -17.19
N ALA A 320 -1.18 15.66 -17.40
CA ALA A 320 -0.38 16.81 -16.97
C ALA A 320 -0.30 16.86 -15.44
N ASP A 321 -1.41 16.63 -14.73
CA ASP A 321 -1.42 16.52 -13.27
C ASP A 321 -0.54 15.36 -12.78
N LEU A 322 -0.59 14.22 -13.47
CA LEU A 322 0.27 13.07 -13.18
C LEU A 322 1.76 13.43 -13.35
N VAL A 323 2.14 14.03 -14.49
CA VAL A 323 3.53 14.43 -14.77
C VAL A 323 4.01 15.47 -13.76
N ALA A 324 3.21 16.50 -13.50
CA ALA A 324 3.51 17.56 -12.54
C ALA A 324 3.78 17.00 -11.13
N HIS A 325 3.09 15.93 -10.72
CA HIS A 325 3.37 15.26 -9.45
C HIS A 325 4.83 14.76 -9.36
N TYR A 326 5.37 14.20 -10.44
CA TYR A 326 6.75 13.69 -10.46
C TYR A 326 7.79 14.78 -10.76
N ASP A 327 7.43 15.82 -11.51
CA ASP A 327 8.31 16.97 -11.75
C ASP A 327 8.50 17.82 -10.49
N ASN A 328 7.41 18.11 -9.77
CA ASN A 328 7.46 18.80 -8.47
C ASN A 328 8.11 17.94 -7.37
N GLY A 329 8.22 16.63 -7.60
CA GLY A 329 8.93 15.69 -6.73
C GLY A 329 10.46 15.80 -6.77
N LYS A 330 11.04 16.70 -7.58
CA LYS A 330 12.47 17.06 -7.47
C LYS A 330 12.80 17.90 -6.22
N ASP A 331 11.81 18.56 -5.60
CA ASP A 331 11.98 19.46 -4.44
C ASP A 331 11.20 19.05 -3.17
N MET A 332 10.55 17.88 -3.16
CA MET A 332 9.84 17.36 -1.99
C MET A 332 10.32 15.93 -1.70
N GLY A 333 11.26 15.83 -0.75
CA GLY A 333 12.00 14.65 -0.30
C GLY A 333 11.42 13.28 -0.66
N ASP A 334 12.10 12.62 -1.60
CA ASP A 334 12.34 11.19 -1.71
C ASP A 334 11.22 10.24 -1.23
N VAL A 335 10.21 10.01 -2.09
CA VAL A 335 9.40 8.78 -2.02
C VAL A 335 10.14 7.70 -2.82
N THR A 336 11.18 7.14 -2.22
CA THR A 336 11.83 5.96 -2.76
C THR A 336 10.96 4.72 -2.55
N ASP A 337 10.65 4.00 -3.63
CA ASP A 337 10.09 2.64 -3.58
C ASP A 337 11.11 1.73 -2.90
N TYR A 338 10.92 1.50 -1.60
CA TYR A 338 11.80 0.66 -0.81
C TYR A 338 11.66 -0.80 -1.25
N PRO A 339 12.78 -1.52 -1.51
CA PRO A 339 12.72 -2.97 -1.66
C PRO A 339 11.98 -3.62 -0.48
N GLU A 340 11.30 -4.76 -0.69
CA GLU A 340 10.53 -5.45 0.36
C GLU A 340 11.36 -5.73 1.63
N SER A 341 12.64 -6.03 1.46
CA SER A 341 13.57 -6.24 2.56
C SER A 341 13.86 -4.96 3.35
N VAL A 342 13.88 -3.80 2.69
CA VAL A 342 14.00 -2.47 3.32
C VAL A 342 12.70 -2.11 4.03
N GLU A 343 11.53 -2.41 3.45
CA GLU A 343 10.24 -2.25 4.16
C GLU A 343 10.14 -3.12 5.41
N ARG A 344 10.58 -4.39 5.34
CA ARG A 344 10.65 -5.28 6.51
C ARG A 344 11.56 -4.71 7.58
N PHE A 345 12.73 -4.21 7.18
CA PHE A 345 13.65 -3.52 8.08
C PHE A 345 12.98 -2.31 8.75
N ARG A 346 12.36 -1.42 7.96
CA ARG A 346 11.69 -0.21 8.45
C ARG A 346 10.60 -0.54 9.47
N ALA A 347 9.79 -1.56 9.20
CA ALA A 347 8.76 -2.00 10.11
C ALA A 347 9.34 -2.52 11.44
N ALA A 348 10.42 -3.30 11.38
CA ALA A 348 11.10 -3.81 12.57
C ALA A 348 11.78 -2.69 13.38
N LEU A 349 12.45 -1.75 12.69
CA LEU A 349 13.10 -0.61 13.31
C LEU A 349 12.10 0.27 14.08
N HIS A 350 10.94 0.54 13.47
CA HIS A 350 9.85 1.27 14.11
C HIS A 350 9.27 0.51 15.32
N ALA A 351 9.13 -0.83 15.23
CA ALA A 351 8.65 -1.64 16.33
C ALA A 351 9.60 -1.61 17.55
N CYS A 352 10.89 -1.39 17.32
CA CYS A 352 11.91 -1.22 18.36
C CYS A 352 12.04 0.23 18.88
N GLY A 353 11.24 1.17 18.36
CA GLY A 353 11.26 2.58 18.77
C GLY A 353 12.51 3.34 18.34
N ALA A 354 13.22 2.85 17.31
CA ALA A 354 14.40 3.51 16.76
C ALA A 354 14.01 4.59 15.73
N LEU A 355 14.81 5.66 15.66
CA LEU A 355 14.46 6.88 14.92
C LEU A 355 15.11 7.01 13.54
N GLY A 356 16.07 6.14 13.21
CA GLY A 356 16.79 6.19 11.94
C GLY A 356 15.89 5.91 10.73
N GLU A 357 16.14 6.60 9.62
CA GLU A 357 15.45 6.37 8.35
C GLU A 357 16.45 5.82 7.32
N PRO A 358 16.08 4.81 6.51
CA PRO A 358 16.95 4.30 5.46
C PRO A 358 17.10 5.30 4.32
N ILE A 359 18.35 5.51 3.91
CA ILE A 359 18.74 6.27 2.73
C ILE A 359 19.41 5.34 1.71
N LYS A 360 19.23 5.67 0.44
CA LYS A 360 19.83 4.91 -0.66
C LYS A 360 21.22 5.45 -0.97
N LEU A 361 22.20 4.57 -0.99
CA LEU A 361 23.54 4.87 -1.52
C LEU A 361 23.59 4.62 -3.03
N ASP A 362 24.58 5.22 -3.70
CA ASP A 362 24.84 4.96 -5.12
C ASP A 362 25.10 3.45 -5.36
N GLU A 363 24.74 2.95 -6.54
CA GLU A 363 24.81 1.52 -6.89
C GLU A 363 26.23 0.95 -6.79
N ASN A 364 27.28 1.79 -6.73
CA ASN A 364 28.67 1.37 -6.60
C ASN A 364 29.14 1.20 -5.13
N ALA A 365 28.32 1.54 -4.12
CA ALA A 365 28.71 1.53 -2.71
C ALA A 365 28.57 0.15 -2.04
N HIS A 366 29.27 -0.87 -2.55
CA HIS A 366 29.15 -2.27 -2.08
C HIS A 366 30.09 -2.67 -0.92
N THR A 367 30.91 -1.76 -0.41
CA THR A 367 31.85 -2.02 0.69
C THR A 367 31.70 -0.96 1.79
N ALA A 368 32.12 -1.26 3.01
CA ALA A 368 32.11 -0.29 4.11
C ALA A 368 32.88 0.99 3.75
N THR A 369 34.02 0.86 3.05
CA THR A 369 34.80 2.00 2.56
C THR A 369 34.01 2.84 1.56
N ALA A 370 33.40 2.22 0.55
CA ALA A 370 32.62 2.94 -0.46
C ALA A 370 31.34 3.57 0.12
N ALA A 371 30.70 2.91 1.09
CA ALA A 371 29.57 3.47 1.82
C ALA A 371 29.99 4.68 2.67
N ALA A 372 31.12 4.57 3.36
CA ALA A 372 31.66 5.67 4.17
C ALA A 372 32.06 6.88 3.31
N GLU A 373 32.68 6.65 2.14
CA GLU A 373 32.97 7.69 1.16
C GLU A 373 31.70 8.39 0.68
N GLY A 374 30.66 7.63 0.33
CA GLY A 374 29.36 8.18 -0.10
C GLY A 374 28.63 8.98 0.99
N LEU A 375 28.93 8.71 2.27
CA LEU A 375 28.36 9.39 3.43
C LEU A 375 29.25 10.50 3.99
N GLY A 376 30.50 10.62 3.53
CA GLY A 376 31.49 11.55 4.06
C GLY A 376 31.93 11.25 5.50
N ILE A 377 31.98 9.97 5.89
CA ILE A 377 32.32 9.51 7.25
C ILE A 377 33.53 8.57 7.25
N SER A 378 34.03 8.21 8.43
CA SER A 378 35.07 7.19 8.56
C SER A 378 34.51 5.78 8.31
N PRO A 379 35.23 4.87 7.62
CA PRO A 379 34.84 3.45 7.53
C PRO A 379 34.62 2.79 8.90
N ALA A 380 35.29 3.29 9.95
CA ALA A 380 35.10 2.81 11.32
C ALA A 380 33.70 3.12 11.89
N GLN A 381 32.99 4.10 11.33
CA GLN A 381 31.60 4.43 11.67
C GLN A 381 30.58 3.52 10.96
N ILE A 382 31.00 2.64 10.06
CA ILE A 382 30.11 1.65 9.45
C ILE A 382 30.01 0.44 10.38
N ALA A 383 28.80 0.14 10.87
CA ALA A 383 28.48 -1.05 11.63
C ALA A 383 28.07 -2.19 10.67
N ASN A 384 29.04 -3.03 10.33
CA ASN A 384 28.87 -4.20 9.48
C ASN A 384 28.11 -5.31 10.22
N SER A 385 27.06 -5.83 9.58
CA SER A 385 26.30 -6.99 10.05
C SER A 385 26.86 -8.27 9.43
N LEU A 386 27.62 -9.04 10.19
CA LEU A 386 28.24 -10.30 9.73
C LEU A 386 27.63 -11.49 10.46
N VAL A 387 27.37 -12.58 9.73
CA VAL A 387 26.87 -13.82 10.33
C VAL A 387 28.01 -14.83 10.41
N PHE A 388 28.20 -15.40 11.59
CA PHE A 388 29.08 -16.55 11.83
C PHE A 388 28.26 -17.72 12.33
N LEU A 389 28.85 -18.91 12.35
CA LEU A 389 28.29 -20.09 13.00
C LEU A 389 29.13 -20.39 14.25
N ALA A 390 28.49 -20.39 15.42
CA ALA A 390 29.06 -20.82 16.69
C ALA A 390 28.51 -22.21 17.01
N ASP A 391 29.38 -23.22 17.00
CA ASP A 391 29.01 -24.64 17.15
C ASP A 391 27.88 -25.07 16.18
N GLY A 392 27.86 -24.47 14.98
CA GLY A 392 26.86 -24.72 13.93
C GLY A 392 25.59 -23.88 14.03
N ALA A 393 25.39 -23.09 15.08
CA ALA A 393 24.25 -22.16 15.21
C ALA A 393 24.62 -20.74 14.75
N PRO A 394 23.72 -20.01 14.06
CA PRO A 394 24.02 -18.66 13.59
C PRO A 394 24.16 -17.66 14.74
N VAL A 395 25.15 -16.78 14.64
CA VAL A 395 25.36 -15.61 15.50
C VAL A 395 25.56 -14.38 14.63
N LEU A 396 24.90 -13.27 15.00
CA LEU A 396 25.09 -11.97 14.36
C LEU A 396 26.22 -11.21 15.07
N VAL A 397 27.14 -10.65 14.30
CA VAL A 397 28.25 -9.84 14.80
C VAL A 397 28.18 -8.47 14.11
N MET A 398 27.88 -7.45 14.92
CA MET A 398 27.85 -6.05 14.51
C MET A 398 29.23 -5.43 14.74
N SER A 399 30.08 -5.43 13.70
CA SER A 399 31.50 -5.02 13.78
C SER A 399 31.73 -3.63 13.21
N SER A 400 32.68 -2.86 13.76
CA SER A 400 33.18 -1.67 13.09
C SER A 400 33.83 -2.04 11.75
N GLY A 401 33.58 -1.24 10.71
CA GLY A 401 34.23 -1.35 9.41
C GLY A 401 35.69 -0.89 9.38
N GLY A 402 36.20 -0.39 10.51
CA GLY A 402 37.59 0.04 10.67
C GLY A 402 38.58 -1.12 10.83
N HIS A 403 38.10 -2.32 11.13
CA HIS A 403 38.95 -3.49 11.33
C HIS A 403 38.30 -4.79 10.83
N ARG A 404 39.08 -5.87 10.85
CA ARG A 404 38.59 -7.22 10.57
C ARG A 404 38.20 -7.92 11.87
N VAL A 405 37.08 -8.63 11.82
CA VAL A 405 36.62 -9.48 12.91
C VAL A 405 37.60 -10.62 13.16
N ASP A 406 37.92 -10.84 14.43
CA ASP A 406 38.75 -11.91 14.96
C ASP A 406 37.86 -13.06 15.50
N PRO A 407 37.82 -14.22 14.84
CA PRO A 407 37.04 -15.38 15.28
C PRO A 407 37.38 -15.86 16.70
N ASP A 408 38.62 -15.69 17.18
CA ASP A 408 39.01 -16.10 18.53
C ASP A 408 38.41 -15.17 19.60
N LYS A 409 38.20 -13.89 19.25
CA LYS A 409 37.48 -12.94 20.12
C LYS A 409 35.98 -13.27 20.18
N ILE A 410 35.37 -13.60 19.04
CA ILE A 410 33.98 -14.11 19.02
C ILE A 410 33.86 -15.38 19.86
N SER A 411 34.77 -16.34 19.66
CA SER A 411 34.79 -17.60 20.41
C SER A 411 34.82 -17.34 21.91
N ARG A 412 35.74 -16.49 22.38
CA ARG A 412 35.84 -16.09 23.80
C ARG A 412 34.57 -15.41 24.32
N ALA A 413 33.97 -14.50 23.54
CA ALA A 413 32.73 -13.82 23.91
C ALA A 413 31.53 -14.77 24.01
N LEU A 414 31.58 -15.90 23.30
CA LEU A 414 30.55 -16.94 23.29
C LEU A 414 30.95 -18.19 24.10
N GLY A 415 31.87 -18.06 25.06
CA GLY A 415 32.21 -19.15 25.99
C GLY A 415 33.09 -20.26 25.41
N GLY A 416 33.88 -19.97 24.37
CA GLY A 416 34.81 -20.91 23.74
C GLY A 416 34.23 -21.70 22.55
N ALA A 417 33.10 -21.26 22.00
CA ALA A 417 32.45 -21.90 20.86
C ALA A 417 33.36 -21.97 19.62
N VAL A 418 33.23 -23.02 18.80
CA VAL A 418 33.94 -23.14 17.53
C VAL A 418 33.28 -22.22 16.51
N ILE A 419 34.03 -21.22 16.03
CA ILE A 419 33.52 -20.20 15.11
C ILE A 419 33.90 -20.53 13.67
N THR A 420 32.90 -20.65 12.79
CA THR A 420 33.09 -20.74 11.34
C THR A 420 32.33 -19.63 10.62
N LYS A 421 32.74 -19.31 9.38
CA LYS A 421 32.05 -18.30 8.57
C LYS A 421 30.77 -18.90 8.00
N ALA A 422 29.67 -18.16 8.10
CA ALA A 422 28.44 -18.50 7.41
C ALA A 422 28.59 -18.26 5.90
N ASN A 423 28.10 -19.18 5.07
CA ASN A 423 28.01 -18.97 3.63
C ASN A 423 26.74 -18.15 3.27
N ALA A 424 26.53 -17.86 1.99
CA ALA A 424 25.40 -17.05 1.54
C ALA A 424 24.02 -17.68 1.85
N ASP A 425 23.92 -19.01 1.78
CA ASP A 425 22.68 -19.73 2.07
C ASP A 425 22.39 -19.76 3.58
N ASP A 426 23.43 -19.92 4.41
CA ASP A 426 23.34 -19.82 5.87
C ASP A 426 22.85 -18.42 6.29
N VAL A 427 23.48 -17.37 5.73
CA VAL A 427 23.11 -15.97 5.98
C VAL A 427 21.66 -15.73 5.59
N ARG A 428 21.25 -16.15 4.39
CA ARG A 428 19.89 -15.91 3.90
C ARG A 428 18.85 -16.67 4.72
N SER A 429 19.15 -17.89 5.12
CA SER A 429 18.24 -18.72 5.90
C SER A 429 18.05 -18.18 7.33
N ALA A 430 19.14 -17.73 7.97
CA ALA A 430 19.09 -17.19 9.33
C ALA A 430 18.50 -15.77 9.38
N THR A 431 18.88 -14.90 8.44
CA THR A 431 18.55 -13.47 8.51
C THR A 431 17.37 -13.08 7.63
N GLY A 432 17.07 -13.85 6.58
CA GLY A 432 16.14 -13.46 5.53
C GLY A 432 16.68 -12.34 4.62
N TYR A 433 17.93 -11.90 4.80
CA TYR A 433 18.60 -10.86 4.01
C TYR A 433 19.73 -11.46 3.17
N VAL A 434 20.17 -10.72 2.15
CA VAL A 434 21.36 -11.07 1.36
C VAL A 434 22.62 -10.52 2.03
N ILE A 435 23.78 -11.13 1.75
CA ILE A 435 25.08 -10.61 2.20
C ILE A 435 25.22 -9.14 1.78
N GLY A 436 25.74 -8.30 2.69
CA GLY A 436 25.86 -6.85 2.51
C GLY A 436 24.57 -6.06 2.76
N GLY A 437 23.41 -6.72 2.80
CA GLY A 437 22.12 -6.10 3.13
C GLY A 437 21.52 -6.58 4.45
N VAL A 438 22.28 -7.32 5.26
CA VAL A 438 21.82 -7.86 6.55
C VAL A 438 21.55 -6.70 7.50
N SER A 439 20.28 -6.48 7.82
CA SER A 439 19.91 -5.50 8.83
C SER A 439 20.10 -6.05 10.25
N PRO A 440 20.36 -5.21 11.26
CA PRO A 440 20.42 -5.65 12.65
C PRO A 440 19.07 -6.15 13.20
N VAL A 441 17.96 -5.73 12.58
CA VAL A 441 16.59 -6.04 13.01
C VAL A 441 15.74 -6.60 11.86
N GLY A 442 14.61 -7.21 12.19
CA GLY A 442 13.73 -7.83 11.18
C GLY A 442 14.31 -9.11 10.59
N LEU A 443 15.15 -9.81 11.35
CA LEU A 443 15.76 -11.09 11.02
C LEU A 443 14.70 -12.20 10.92
N ALA A 444 14.95 -13.21 10.08
CA ALA A 444 14.07 -14.37 9.93
C ALA A 444 14.02 -15.26 11.18
N THR A 445 15.14 -15.38 11.89
CA THR A 445 15.23 -16.07 13.18
C THR A 445 15.91 -15.17 14.23
N THR A 446 15.50 -15.33 15.48
CA THR A 446 16.21 -14.73 16.61
C THR A 446 17.54 -15.47 16.79
N MET A 447 18.63 -14.73 16.92
CA MET A 447 19.97 -15.29 17.14
C MET A 447 20.76 -14.43 18.13
N PRO A 448 21.73 -15.01 18.85
CA PRO A 448 22.67 -14.24 19.65
C PRO A 448 23.31 -13.14 18.80
N THR A 449 23.48 -11.96 19.37
CA THR A 449 24.10 -10.83 18.69
C THR A 449 25.24 -10.28 19.54
N LEU A 450 26.42 -10.10 18.95
CA LEU A 450 27.54 -9.37 19.54
C LEU A 450 27.62 -7.98 18.91
N VAL A 451 27.79 -6.94 19.72
CA VAL A 451 27.96 -5.57 19.25
C VAL A 451 29.34 -5.08 19.63
N ASP A 452 30.11 -4.68 18.62
CA ASP A 452 31.49 -4.25 18.78
C ASP A 452 31.60 -2.97 19.61
N THR A 453 32.33 -3.03 20.72
CA THR A 453 32.56 -1.86 21.59
C THR A 453 33.29 -0.72 20.88
N LYS A 454 33.99 -0.98 19.77
CA LYS A 454 34.61 0.09 18.96
C LYS A 454 33.61 1.06 18.35
N LEU A 455 32.38 0.61 18.10
CA LEU A 455 31.32 1.49 17.59
C LEU A 455 30.90 2.56 18.62
N ALA A 456 31.19 2.35 19.92
CA ALA A 456 30.91 3.32 20.99
C ALA A 456 31.86 4.52 21.00
N GLU A 457 32.96 4.49 20.23
CA GLU A 457 33.89 5.62 20.07
C GLU A 457 33.31 6.74 19.18
N PHE A 458 32.16 6.50 18.54
CA PHE A 458 31.49 7.45 17.66
C PHE A 458 30.12 7.85 18.22
N ASP A 459 29.80 9.13 18.17
CA ASP A 459 28.47 9.63 18.50
C ASP A 459 27.41 9.00 17.57
N GLU A 460 27.80 8.73 16.32
CA GLU A 460 26.95 8.21 15.27
C GLU A 460 27.63 7.15 14.41
N VAL A 461 26.87 6.10 14.13
CA VAL A 461 27.26 4.98 13.28
C VAL A 461 26.18 4.68 12.25
N TRP A 462 26.56 3.97 11.20
CA TRP A 462 25.68 3.66 10.08
C TRP A 462 25.65 2.16 9.82
N SER A 463 24.46 1.59 9.69
CA SER A 463 24.29 0.15 9.44
C SER A 463 23.39 -0.11 8.24
N ALA A 464 23.38 -1.35 7.75
CA ALA A 464 22.60 -1.74 6.58
C ALA A 464 21.09 -1.71 6.88
N GLY A 465 20.34 -1.07 5.98
CA GLY A 465 18.89 -0.87 6.04
C GLY A 465 18.10 -1.97 5.33
N GLY A 466 18.58 -3.21 5.33
CA GLY A 466 17.87 -4.35 4.74
C GLY A 466 18.12 -4.59 3.25
N HIS A 467 19.04 -3.87 2.61
CA HIS A 467 19.47 -4.11 1.23
C HIS A 467 20.90 -3.54 1.04
N PRO A 468 21.76 -4.12 0.18
CA PRO A 468 23.16 -3.67 0.04
C PRO A 468 23.35 -2.19 -0.29
N ALA A 469 22.41 -1.61 -1.04
CA ALA A 469 22.41 -0.19 -1.41
C ALA A 469 21.70 0.74 -0.40
N TRP A 470 21.31 0.23 0.77
CA TRP A 470 20.51 0.99 1.74
C TRP A 470 21.16 0.95 3.11
N VAL A 471 21.30 2.12 3.71
CA VAL A 471 21.90 2.30 5.05
C VAL A 471 21.03 3.24 5.87
N TYR A 472 21.19 3.20 7.19
CA TYR A 472 20.52 4.13 8.08
C TYR A 472 21.44 4.53 9.22
N ARG A 473 21.18 5.70 9.78
CA ARG A 473 21.91 6.27 10.92
C ARG A 473 21.36 5.72 12.23
N THR A 474 22.26 5.41 13.15
CA THR A 474 21.95 4.89 14.50
C THR A 474 23.11 5.18 15.46
N THR A 475 23.05 4.66 16.67
CA THR A 475 24.10 4.78 17.69
C THR A 475 24.46 3.41 18.26
N PHE A 476 25.61 3.31 18.94
CA PHE A 476 26.01 2.08 19.63
C PHE A 476 24.94 1.61 20.63
N ASP A 477 24.43 2.50 21.48
CA ASP A 477 23.42 2.17 22.48
C ASP A 477 22.11 1.73 21.84
N GLU A 478 21.71 2.35 20.73
CA GLU A 478 20.52 1.95 19.98
C GLU A 478 20.70 0.56 19.35
N LEU A 479 21.88 0.25 18.79
CA LEU A 479 22.23 -1.08 18.27
C LEU A 479 22.12 -2.16 19.35
N VAL A 480 22.73 -1.94 20.52
CA VAL A 480 22.65 -2.87 21.66
C VAL A 480 21.20 -3.09 22.09
N ARG A 481 20.44 -1.99 22.26
CA ARG A 481 19.04 -2.03 22.70
C ARG A 481 18.14 -2.78 21.73
N MET A 482 18.20 -2.47 20.43
CA MET A 482 17.25 -3.02 19.45
C MET A 482 17.55 -4.48 19.08
N THR A 483 18.82 -4.89 19.14
CA THR A 483 19.22 -6.27 18.85
C THR A 483 19.17 -7.17 20.09
N GLY A 484 19.10 -6.59 21.30
CA GLY A 484 19.37 -7.31 22.54
C GLY A 484 20.81 -7.84 22.61
N GLY A 485 21.70 -7.25 21.81
CA GLY A 485 23.06 -7.73 21.63
C GLY A 485 23.96 -7.49 22.85
N THR A 486 25.00 -8.30 22.97
CA THR A 486 26.00 -8.18 24.03
C THR A 486 27.19 -7.36 23.54
N PRO A 487 27.55 -6.24 24.20
CA PRO A 487 28.78 -5.51 23.91
C PRO A 487 30.03 -6.41 24.08
N ALA A 488 30.87 -6.48 23.05
CA ALA A 488 32.12 -7.25 23.08
C ALA A 488 33.19 -6.64 22.16
N SER A 489 34.47 -6.86 22.46
CA SER A 489 35.54 -6.62 21.48
C SER A 489 35.55 -7.78 20.50
N VAL A 490 35.34 -7.50 19.21
CA VAL A 490 35.27 -8.54 18.15
C VAL A 490 36.40 -8.43 17.13
N GLY A 491 37.29 -7.44 17.27
CA GLY A 491 38.49 -7.23 16.45
C GLY A 491 39.41 -6.16 17.06
N GLU A 492 40.43 -5.71 16.32
CA GLU A 492 41.34 -4.60 16.69
C GLU A 492 41.57 -3.62 15.54
#